data_AF-A0A6G0QEF3-F1
#
_entry.id   AF-A0A6G0QEF3-F1
#
_cell.length_a   1.000
_cell.length_b   1.000
_cell.length_c   1.000
_cell.angle_alpha   90.00
_cell.angle_beta   90.00
_cell.angle_gamma   90.00
#
_symmetry.space_group_name_H-M   'P 1'
#
loop_
_entity.id
_entity.type
_entity.pdbx_description
1 polymer ?
#
loop_
_entity_poly.entity_id
_entity_poly.type
_entity_poly.pdbx_seq_one_letter_code
_entity_poly.pdbx_strand_id
1 'polypeptide(L)'
;MNSIWSTDRLVAIGCASCNAWSCWGPQTKPQQRHAETASLDGMQALCAPSCQVSHLLQQSRDLQLGGHWLLPVFGGHTEVRWLVIRELPARPQRQSTGIMNKCVLTPGVVPERMRLSEDKKQEIIDVTDGLIAETLHTYEFFVANGRQLPSDQWKHVKSKEKVRVYRSRRGKVQKLHSQSHDEKDPSRPRLMSDGAMEHHQRQAAASGRPYAYDDPVHDEDISTNTNSSSSDAGSFTLSEDSVLLKVKPSHSPLIVATGEVDGRIEDVAFGALANSKSSWLIRNSYVRNDAFYQRKILAEPQTPSEEDPFRAMTVKWGAANYSAITTRRDLLYVESMGMAFDSDGERIFYYIIHSIELDDFPHLELSHGLVRIHLSMAYVARQLNADTVELFARGFVDARGDMVEGYAIKLMANNVLSSAGIVECSNLKKLSYLMSLHRCSDASGIQSSSECGVCSRSLSKLGNLLQPTSGCPVCHRVTCSKCNVQKKISVDVCQEDVTQKSFTFCLPCVIEAKGLSAWEVATACLQTLDQSS
;
A
#
# COMPACT_ATOMS: atom_id res chain seq x y z
N MET A 1 -36.93 45.65 -9.43
CA MET A 1 -37.64 46.32 -8.33
C MET A 1 -38.02 45.27 -7.30
N ASN A 2 -37.55 45.48 -6.06
CA ASN A 2 -37.94 44.92 -4.76
C ASN A 2 -38.71 43.59 -4.68
N SER A 3 -38.14 42.64 -3.95
CA SER A 3 -38.83 41.97 -2.82
C SER A 3 -37.85 41.10 -2.02
N ILE A 4 -37.46 41.58 -0.84
CA ILE A 4 -36.85 40.76 0.22
C ILE A 4 -38.01 40.33 1.12
N TRP A 5 -38.19 39.01 1.27
CA TRP A 5 -39.02 38.45 2.33
C TRP A 5 -38.17 38.16 3.57
N SER A 6 -38.72 38.56 4.72
CA SER A 6 -38.26 38.29 6.09
C SER A 6 -38.13 36.80 6.38
N THR A 7 -37.18 36.41 7.24
CA THR A 7 -37.48 35.49 8.34
C THR A 7 -36.65 35.83 9.58
N ASP A 8 -37.37 36.17 10.65
CA ASP A 8 -36.89 36.23 12.02
C ASP A 8 -36.25 34.91 12.45
N ARG A 9 -35.10 34.95 13.13
CA ARG A 9 -34.55 33.78 13.84
C ARG A 9 -34.27 34.12 15.30
N LEU A 10 -35.02 33.45 16.18
CA LEU A 10 -34.66 33.23 17.59
C LEU A 10 -33.32 32.50 17.65
N VAL A 11 -32.43 32.93 18.55
CA VAL A 11 -31.20 32.22 18.88
C VAL A 11 -31.41 31.50 20.20
N ALA A 12 -31.36 30.17 20.17
CA ALA A 12 -31.25 29.34 21.36
C ALA A 12 -29.78 28.88 21.48
N ILE A 13 -29.16 29.13 22.64
CA ILE A 13 -27.81 28.67 22.96
C ILE A 13 -27.96 27.52 23.97
N GLY A 14 -27.49 26.33 23.60
CA GLY A 14 -27.45 25.16 24.48
C GLY A 14 -26.01 24.72 24.71
N CYS A 15 -25.66 24.47 25.97
CA CYS A 15 -24.39 23.81 26.33
C CYS A 15 -24.61 22.29 26.34
N ALA A 16 -23.94 21.58 25.42
CA ALA A 16 -24.10 20.12 25.25
C ALA A 16 -23.54 19.27 26.41
N SER A 17 -23.00 19.89 27.46
CA SER A 17 -22.48 19.17 28.64
C SER A 17 -23.32 19.34 29.92
N CYS A 18 -24.33 20.22 29.96
CA CYS A 18 -25.12 20.43 31.20
C CYS A 18 -26.63 20.66 31.05
N ASN A 19 -27.23 20.50 29.86
CA ASN A 19 -28.70 20.45 29.65
C ASN A 19 -29.52 21.61 30.26
N ALA A 20 -28.96 22.82 30.37
CA ALA A 20 -29.72 24.03 30.73
C ALA A 20 -30.07 24.85 29.47
N TRP A 21 -31.32 25.29 29.36
CA TRP A 21 -31.85 26.08 28.23
C TRP A 21 -32.42 27.41 28.73
N SER A 22 -32.11 28.51 28.05
CA SER A 22 -32.78 29.80 28.27
C SER A 22 -32.96 30.53 26.94
N CYS A 23 -34.20 30.96 26.65
CA CYS A 23 -34.58 31.65 25.42
C CYS A 23 -34.76 33.15 25.68
N TRP A 24 -34.29 34.01 24.76
CA TRP A 24 -34.52 35.45 24.79
C TRP A 24 -35.11 35.91 23.45
N GLY A 25 -36.22 36.67 23.50
CA GLY A 25 -36.88 37.29 22.36
C GLY A 25 -36.72 38.82 22.37
N PRO A 26 -36.82 39.49 21.21
CA PRO A 26 -36.55 40.93 21.14
C PRO A 26 -37.76 41.75 21.65
N GLN A 27 -37.54 42.60 22.66
CA GLN A 27 -38.42 43.73 22.92
C GLN A 27 -38.11 44.87 21.94
N THR A 28 -39.17 45.55 21.53
CA THR A 28 -39.20 46.52 20.44
C THR A 28 -38.87 47.95 20.89
N LYS A 29 -38.27 48.69 19.94
CA LYS A 29 -38.17 50.16 19.78
C LYS A 29 -36.86 50.88 20.15
N PRO A 30 -36.52 51.95 19.39
CA PRO A 30 -35.19 52.52 19.34
C PRO A 30 -35.08 53.78 20.19
N GLN A 31 -34.01 53.91 20.98
CA GLN A 31 -33.57 55.22 21.48
C GLN A 31 -32.06 55.20 21.73
N GLN A 32 -31.39 56.22 21.19
CA GLN A 32 -30.01 56.57 21.50
C GLN A 32 -29.80 56.64 23.02
N ARG A 33 -28.76 55.99 23.53
CA ARG A 33 -28.05 56.44 24.74
C ARG A 33 -26.66 55.84 24.83
N HIS A 34 -25.80 56.66 25.45
CA HIS A 34 -24.36 56.52 25.62
C HIS A 34 -23.93 55.26 26.37
N ALA A 35 -22.64 54.93 26.18
CA ALA A 35 -21.91 53.92 26.92
C ALA A 35 -22.06 54.08 28.44
N GLU A 36 -22.59 53.06 29.10
CA GLU A 36 -22.40 52.83 30.53
C GLU A 36 -22.07 51.36 30.76
N THR A 37 -21.00 51.16 31.51
CA THR A 37 -20.43 49.91 32.02
C THR A 37 -21.45 49.10 32.82
N ALA A 38 -21.69 47.85 32.42
CA ALA A 38 -22.30 46.82 33.28
C ALA A 38 -21.20 45.95 33.91
N SER A 39 -21.23 45.82 35.24
CA SER A 39 -20.22 45.18 36.07
C SER A 39 -20.20 43.64 35.98
N LEU A 40 -18.99 43.09 36.10
CA LEU A 40 -18.73 41.66 36.31
C LEU A 40 -19.15 41.26 37.73
N ASP A 41 -20.42 40.90 37.97
CA ASP A 41 -20.78 40.23 39.23
C ASP A 41 -21.81 39.08 39.07
N GLY A 42 -22.23 38.77 37.84
CA GLY A 42 -23.21 37.70 37.58
C GLY A 42 -22.65 36.37 37.03
N MET A 43 -21.37 36.30 36.64
CA MET A 43 -20.82 35.15 35.88
C MET A 43 -19.84 34.27 36.66
N GLN A 44 -19.72 34.42 37.98
CA GLN A 44 -18.72 33.69 38.78
C GLN A 44 -19.25 32.53 39.61
N ALA A 45 -20.44 32.01 39.32
CA ALA A 45 -20.89 30.73 39.85
C ALA A 45 -21.19 29.79 38.68
N LEU A 46 -20.49 28.65 38.64
CA LEU A 46 -20.57 27.55 37.67
C LEU A 46 -19.48 27.54 36.59
N CYS A 47 -18.21 27.34 36.98
CA CYS A 47 -17.26 26.53 36.19
C CYS A 47 -16.06 26.10 37.06
N ALA A 48 -15.84 24.78 37.16
CA ALA A 48 -14.65 24.18 37.77
C ALA A 48 -13.43 24.24 36.80
N PRO A 49 -12.18 24.17 37.29
CA PRO A 49 -10.98 24.61 36.56
C PRO A 49 -10.40 23.55 35.61
N SER A 50 -11.16 23.09 34.62
CA SER A 50 -10.67 22.13 33.62
C SER A 50 -11.28 22.26 32.20
N CYS A 51 -11.56 23.47 31.74
CA CYS A 51 -11.92 23.71 30.32
C CYS A 51 -10.75 24.38 29.57
N GLN A 52 -10.06 23.60 28.73
CA GLN A 52 -8.99 24.07 27.84
C GLN A 52 -9.54 24.77 26.59
N VAL A 53 -8.73 25.74 26.13
CA VAL A 53 -8.94 26.85 25.17
C VAL A 53 -9.34 26.48 23.73
N SER A 54 -9.77 25.25 23.43
CA SER A 54 -10.00 24.80 22.05
C SER A 54 -11.40 25.04 21.47
N HIS A 55 -12.34 25.68 22.19
CA HIS A 55 -13.73 25.87 21.72
C HIS A 55 -14.15 27.32 21.41
N LEU A 56 -13.29 28.32 21.65
CA LEU A 56 -13.62 29.74 21.39
C LEU A 56 -13.28 30.23 19.97
N LEU A 57 -12.50 29.46 19.19
CA LEU A 57 -12.14 29.85 17.81
C LEU A 57 -13.23 29.57 16.76
N GLN A 58 -14.31 28.85 17.11
CA GLN A 58 -15.41 28.58 16.18
C GLN A 58 -16.48 29.71 16.18
N GLN A 59 -16.50 30.57 17.20
CA GLN A 59 -17.52 31.63 17.36
C GLN A 59 -17.06 33.03 16.95
N SER A 60 -15.79 33.24 16.60
CA SER A 60 -15.31 34.58 16.17
C SER A 60 -15.52 34.90 14.69
N ARG A 61 -16.23 34.04 13.93
CA ARG A 61 -16.47 34.26 12.49
C ARG A 61 -17.51 35.34 12.18
N ASP A 62 -18.23 35.85 13.18
CA ASP A 62 -19.40 36.72 12.94
C ASP A 62 -19.26 38.16 13.45
N LEU A 63 -18.05 38.64 13.76
CA LEU A 63 -17.80 40.04 14.14
C LEU A 63 -17.10 40.81 13.00
N GLN A 64 -17.89 41.41 12.12
CA GLN A 64 -17.44 42.43 11.17
C GLN A 64 -17.78 43.83 11.68
N LEU A 65 -16.77 44.70 11.79
CA LEU A 65 -16.92 46.14 11.96
C LEU A 65 -16.26 46.82 10.75
N GLY A 66 -17.05 47.48 9.91
CA GLY A 66 -16.55 48.32 8.82
C GLY A 66 -15.75 47.60 7.72
N GLY A 67 -15.96 46.31 7.47
CA GLY A 67 -15.29 45.58 6.37
C GLY A 67 -13.88 45.06 6.68
N HIS A 68 -13.50 44.98 7.97
CA HIS A 68 -12.22 44.39 8.40
C HIS A 68 -12.44 43.22 9.38
N TRP A 69 -11.62 42.16 9.24
CA TRP A 69 -11.59 41.02 10.17
C TRP A 69 -10.68 41.34 11.36
N LEU A 70 -11.20 41.14 12.58
CA LEU A 70 -10.46 41.34 13.83
C LEU A 70 -10.18 39.99 14.50
N LEU A 71 -8.90 39.67 14.70
CA LEU A 71 -8.48 38.51 15.50
C LEU A 71 -8.00 38.98 16.88
N PRO A 72 -8.53 38.41 17.99
CA PRO A 72 -8.02 38.70 19.32
C PRO A 72 -6.71 37.94 19.55
N VAL A 73 -5.67 38.65 19.99
CA VAL A 73 -4.41 38.05 20.46
C VAL A 73 -4.38 38.14 21.98
N PHE A 74 -4.38 36.99 22.66
CA PHE A 74 -4.28 36.95 24.12
C PHE A 74 -2.80 36.93 24.54
N GLY A 75 -2.29 38.08 24.95
CA GLY A 75 -1.05 38.21 25.72
C GLY A 75 -1.36 38.11 27.22
N GLY A 76 -0.50 37.45 27.99
CA GLY A 76 -0.70 37.21 29.42
C GLY A 76 -1.05 38.49 30.19
N HIS A 77 -2.15 38.42 30.93
CA HIS A 77 -2.69 39.37 31.91
C HIS A 77 -2.84 40.85 31.46
N THR A 78 -4.12 41.23 31.31
CA THR A 78 -4.69 42.59 31.38
C THR A 78 -4.63 43.55 30.17
N GLU A 79 -4.40 43.10 28.94
CA GLU A 79 -4.68 43.93 27.75
C GLU A 79 -5.11 43.08 26.53
N VAL A 80 -6.19 43.47 25.82
CA VAL A 80 -6.63 42.84 24.55
C VAL A 80 -6.24 43.75 23.39
N ARG A 81 -5.38 43.26 22.49
CA ARG A 81 -5.01 43.96 21.24
C ARG A 81 -5.63 43.27 20.03
N TRP A 82 -6.06 44.08 19.05
CA TRP A 82 -6.71 43.62 17.83
C TRP A 82 -5.78 43.77 16.63
N LEU A 83 -5.59 42.70 15.85
CA LEU A 83 -4.83 42.74 14.59
C LEU A 83 -5.81 42.97 13.42
N VAL A 84 -5.58 44.00 12.60
CA VAL A 84 -6.37 44.30 11.40
C VAL A 84 -5.72 43.67 10.19
N ILE A 85 -6.39 42.72 9.54
CA ILE A 85 -5.91 42.07 8.31
C ILE A 85 -6.61 42.70 7.10
N ARG A 86 -5.85 43.27 6.16
CA ARG A 86 -6.36 43.77 4.87
C ARG A 86 -6.49 42.62 3.86
N GLU A 87 -7.59 42.60 3.10
CA GLU A 87 -7.85 41.62 2.05
C GLU A 87 -6.84 41.70 0.90
N LEU A 88 -6.34 40.53 0.47
CA LEU A 88 -5.70 40.35 -0.84
C LEU A 88 -6.79 40.03 -1.88
N PRO A 89 -6.66 40.46 -3.15
CA PRO A 89 -7.71 40.31 -4.15
C PRO A 89 -8.06 38.84 -4.41
N ALA A 90 -9.37 38.57 -4.47
CA ALA A 90 -9.95 37.25 -4.57
C ALA A 90 -9.53 36.48 -5.83
N ARG A 91 -9.06 35.23 -5.67
CA ARG A 91 -9.01 34.24 -6.76
C ARG A 91 -10.44 33.79 -7.10
N PRO A 92 -10.77 33.55 -8.37
CA PRO A 92 -12.14 33.22 -8.77
C PRO A 92 -12.60 31.89 -8.14
N GLN A 93 -13.79 31.93 -7.52
CA GLN A 93 -14.46 30.79 -6.91
C GLN A 93 -14.75 29.71 -7.96
N ARG A 94 -14.12 28.53 -7.81
CA ARG A 94 -14.60 27.30 -8.46
C ARG A 94 -15.77 26.75 -7.66
N GLN A 95 -16.91 26.61 -8.34
CA GLN A 95 -18.06 25.87 -7.86
C GLN A 95 -17.63 24.45 -7.45
N SER A 96 -18.02 24.05 -6.25
CA SER A 96 -17.80 22.72 -5.70
C SER A 96 -18.76 21.73 -6.34
N THR A 97 -18.31 21.02 -7.36
CA THR A 97 -18.80 19.69 -7.69
C THR A 97 -17.75 18.69 -7.23
N GLY A 98 -18.15 17.75 -6.39
CA GLY A 98 -17.28 16.74 -5.78
C GLY A 98 -16.79 15.72 -6.80
N ILE A 99 -15.76 16.06 -7.57
CA ILE A 99 -14.85 15.14 -8.25
C ILE A 99 -13.48 15.84 -8.17
N MET A 100 -12.49 15.23 -7.52
CA MET A 100 -11.10 15.69 -7.71
C MET A 100 -10.80 15.53 -9.20
N ASN A 101 -10.79 16.63 -9.96
CA ASN A 101 -10.47 16.61 -11.38
C ASN A 101 -9.09 15.94 -11.54
N LYS A 102 -9.10 14.67 -11.99
CA LYS A 102 -7.89 13.96 -12.40
C LYS A 102 -7.32 14.73 -13.58
N CYS A 103 -6.32 15.59 -13.34
CA CYS A 103 -5.59 16.23 -14.42
C CYS A 103 -4.64 15.18 -15.01
N VAL A 104 -5.19 14.37 -15.91
CA VAL A 104 -4.47 13.38 -16.71
C VAL A 104 -3.48 14.13 -17.61
N LEU A 105 -2.22 13.69 -17.64
CA LEU A 105 -1.23 14.30 -18.53
C LEU A 105 -1.63 14.04 -19.99
N THR A 106 -1.42 15.01 -20.87
CA THR A 106 -1.65 14.83 -22.30
C THR A 106 -0.77 13.70 -22.85
N PRO A 107 -1.26 12.95 -23.85
CA PRO A 107 -0.44 11.94 -24.53
C PRO A 107 0.89 12.53 -25.02
N GLY A 108 1.97 11.76 -24.90
CA GLY A 108 3.32 12.16 -25.34
C GLY A 108 4.18 12.88 -24.29
N VAL A 109 3.61 13.36 -23.17
CA VAL A 109 4.40 13.99 -22.08
C VAL A 109 5.36 13.00 -21.44
N VAL A 110 4.88 11.79 -21.15
CA VAL A 110 5.71 10.69 -20.67
C VAL A 110 5.86 9.70 -21.82
N PRO A 111 7.07 9.22 -22.14
CA PRO A 111 7.28 8.25 -23.21
C PRO A 111 6.46 6.98 -22.97
N GLU A 112 6.03 6.31 -24.04
CA GLU A 112 5.29 5.04 -23.91
C GLU A 112 6.23 3.89 -23.56
N ARG A 113 7.44 3.91 -24.12
CA ARG A 113 8.54 3.00 -23.82
C ARG A 113 9.85 3.78 -23.78
N MET A 114 10.81 3.26 -23.03
CA MET A 114 12.19 3.74 -22.98
C MET A 114 13.15 2.59 -23.21
N ARG A 115 14.25 2.90 -23.89
CA ARG A 115 15.37 1.97 -24.03
C ARG A 115 16.35 2.26 -22.91
N LEU A 116 16.77 1.21 -22.21
CA LEU A 116 17.85 1.31 -21.24
C LEU A 116 19.14 0.85 -21.93
N SER A 117 20.23 1.59 -21.76
CA SER A 117 21.56 1.11 -22.11
C SER A 117 21.91 -0.10 -21.25
N GLU A 118 22.80 -0.97 -21.73
CA GLU A 118 23.26 -2.12 -20.94
C GLU A 118 23.93 -1.67 -19.63
N ASP A 119 24.72 -0.59 -19.67
CA ASP A 119 25.33 0.00 -18.47
C ASP A 119 24.28 0.43 -17.45
N LYS A 120 23.20 1.09 -17.89
CA LYS A 120 22.12 1.51 -16.99
C LYS A 120 21.34 0.32 -16.44
N LYS A 121 21.11 -0.71 -17.25
CA LYS A 121 20.49 -1.95 -16.78
C LYS A 121 21.34 -2.60 -15.69
N GLN A 122 22.65 -2.70 -15.91
CA GLN A 122 23.58 -3.29 -14.94
C GLN A 122 23.63 -2.47 -13.65
N GLU A 123 23.72 -1.14 -13.74
CA GLU A 123 23.66 -0.25 -12.56
C GLU A 123 22.38 -0.48 -11.74
N ILE A 124 21.23 -0.58 -12.41
CA ILE A 124 19.96 -0.86 -11.74
C ILE A 124 19.99 -2.23 -11.07
N ILE A 125 20.48 -3.27 -11.76
CA ILE A 125 20.62 -4.63 -11.22
C ILE A 125 21.49 -4.60 -9.95
N ASP A 126 22.69 -4.03 -10.03
CA ASP A 126 23.66 -4.01 -8.93
C ASP A 126 23.09 -3.30 -7.69
N VAL A 127 22.44 -2.14 -7.88
CA VAL A 127 21.79 -1.43 -6.78
C VAL A 127 20.63 -2.23 -6.20
N THR A 128 19.77 -2.83 -7.04
CA THR A 128 18.64 -3.61 -6.53
C THR A 128 19.09 -4.86 -5.77
N ASP A 129 20.08 -5.58 -6.30
CA ASP A 129 20.61 -6.79 -5.67
C ASP A 129 21.30 -6.45 -4.34
N GLY A 130 22.07 -5.36 -4.28
CA GLY A 130 22.69 -4.89 -3.04
C GLY A 130 21.65 -4.51 -1.97
N LEU A 131 20.57 -3.84 -2.36
CA LEU A 131 19.48 -3.49 -1.45
C LEU A 131 18.72 -4.73 -0.94
N ILE A 132 18.52 -5.73 -1.78
CA ILE A 132 17.91 -7.02 -1.40
C ILE A 132 18.83 -7.77 -0.44
N ALA A 133 20.12 -7.86 -0.76
CA ALA A 133 21.13 -8.53 0.06
C ALA A 133 21.19 -7.93 1.48
N GLU A 134 21.27 -6.61 1.58
CA GLU A 134 21.26 -5.91 2.88
C GLU A 134 19.97 -6.13 3.66
N THR A 135 18.85 -6.20 2.96
CA THR A 135 17.55 -6.44 3.59
C THR A 135 17.44 -7.87 4.10
N LEU A 136 17.94 -8.84 3.34
CA LEU A 136 18.02 -10.25 3.75
C LEU A 136 18.92 -10.42 4.97
N HIS A 137 20.12 -9.83 4.96
CA HIS A 137 21.04 -9.85 6.11
C HIS A 137 20.41 -9.22 7.37
N THR A 138 19.68 -8.11 7.19
CA THR A 138 18.96 -7.48 8.31
C THR A 138 17.79 -8.34 8.81
N TYR A 139 17.12 -9.07 7.91
CA TYR A 139 16.06 -10.00 8.26
C TYR A 139 16.61 -11.19 9.06
N GLU A 140 17.72 -11.79 8.63
CA GLU A 140 18.40 -12.86 9.36
C GLU A 140 18.79 -12.41 10.79
N PHE A 141 19.34 -11.20 10.92
CA PHE A 141 19.61 -10.60 12.23
C PHE A 141 18.34 -10.40 13.07
N PHE A 142 17.26 -9.92 12.46
CA PHE A 142 15.97 -9.77 13.13
C PHE A 142 15.45 -11.12 13.65
N VAL A 143 15.57 -12.20 12.86
CA VAL A 143 15.19 -13.55 13.27
C VAL A 143 16.07 -14.05 14.42
N ALA A 144 17.39 -13.91 14.30
CA ALA A 144 18.35 -14.32 15.34
C ALA A 144 18.13 -13.60 16.69
N ASN A 145 17.65 -12.36 16.66
CA ASN A 145 17.33 -11.57 17.85
C ASN A 145 15.88 -11.76 18.33
N GLY A 146 15.28 -12.92 18.07
CA GLY A 146 13.95 -13.27 18.56
C GLY A 146 12.82 -12.41 17.97
N ARG A 147 13.00 -11.90 16.74
CA ARG A 147 12.00 -11.09 16.01
C ARG A 147 11.62 -9.80 16.73
N GLN A 148 12.59 -9.16 17.37
CA GLN A 148 12.39 -7.90 18.08
C GLN A 148 13.14 -6.73 17.44
N LEU A 149 12.47 -5.58 17.38
CA LEU A 149 13.10 -4.31 17.02
C LEU A 149 13.42 -3.52 18.30
N PRO A 150 14.65 -3.00 18.46
CA PRO A 150 15.03 -2.18 19.61
C PRO A 150 14.11 -0.95 19.77
N SER A 151 13.40 -0.86 20.90
CA SER A 151 12.36 0.17 21.14
C SER A 151 12.91 1.60 21.27
N ASP A 152 14.19 1.73 21.62
CA ASP A 152 14.94 2.98 21.71
C ASP A 152 15.40 3.52 20.35
N GLN A 153 15.40 2.67 19.32
CA GLN A 153 15.76 3.02 17.94
C GLN A 153 14.52 3.13 17.04
N TRP A 154 13.51 2.29 17.27
CA TRP A 154 12.33 2.18 16.43
C TRP A 154 11.09 2.73 17.12
N LYS A 155 10.26 3.43 16.35
CA LYS A 155 8.95 3.93 16.78
C LYS A 155 7.87 3.32 15.89
N HIS A 156 6.88 2.67 16.51
CA HIS A 156 5.69 2.20 15.82
C HIS A 156 4.97 3.35 15.09
N VAL A 157 4.54 3.09 13.86
CA VAL A 157 3.80 4.03 13.02
C VAL A 157 2.36 3.57 12.89
N LYS A 158 2.15 2.33 12.42
CA LYS A 158 0.83 1.78 12.14
C LYS A 158 0.87 0.26 12.07
N SER A 159 -0.26 -0.39 12.34
CA SER A 159 -0.48 -1.82 12.13
C SER A 159 -1.79 -2.06 11.41
N LYS A 160 -1.87 -3.17 10.69
CA LYS A 160 -3.09 -3.72 10.10
C LYS A 160 -2.91 -5.24 10.06
N GLU A 161 -3.90 -5.96 10.57
CA GLU A 161 -3.82 -7.42 10.71
C GLU A 161 -2.52 -7.82 11.46
N LYS A 162 -1.74 -8.77 10.93
CA LYS A 162 -0.47 -9.20 11.51
C LYS A 162 0.74 -8.38 11.03
N VAL A 163 0.54 -7.35 10.19
CA VAL A 163 1.64 -6.52 9.66
C VAL A 163 1.77 -5.22 10.46
N ARG A 164 3.02 -4.86 10.77
CA ARG A 164 3.38 -3.68 11.59
C ARG A 164 4.46 -2.88 10.89
N VAL A 165 4.33 -1.56 10.91
CA VAL A 165 5.29 -0.62 10.32
C VAL A 165 5.88 0.26 11.41
N TYR A 166 7.20 0.40 11.37
CA TYR A 166 8.01 1.19 12.29
C TYR A 166 8.84 2.19 11.51
N ARG A 167 9.21 3.29 12.16
CA ARG A 167 10.17 4.26 11.65
C ARG A 167 11.34 4.42 12.62
N SER A 168 12.53 4.69 12.10
CA SER A 168 13.68 5.04 12.92
C SER A 168 13.45 6.35 13.68
N ARG A 169 14.02 6.44 14.88
CA ARG A 169 14.18 7.69 15.61
C ARG A 169 15.39 8.45 15.07
N ARG A 170 15.34 9.79 15.08
CA ARG A 170 16.41 10.64 14.55
C ARG A 170 17.73 10.37 15.29
N GLY A 171 18.83 10.25 14.54
CA GLY A 171 20.19 10.09 15.06
C GLY A 171 20.53 8.73 15.70
N LYS A 172 19.62 7.75 15.65
CA LYS A 172 19.81 6.44 16.33
C LYS A 172 20.24 5.29 15.42
N VAL A 173 20.20 5.48 14.10
CA VAL A 173 20.38 4.38 13.13
C VAL A 173 21.56 4.60 12.18
N GLN A 174 22.34 5.65 12.42
CA GLN A 174 23.59 5.93 11.71
C GLN A 174 24.74 5.86 12.73
N LYS A 175 25.61 4.86 12.62
CA LYS A 175 26.90 4.84 13.32
C LYS A 175 27.96 5.15 12.26
N LEU A 176 28.56 6.35 12.33
CA LEU A 176 29.83 6.59 11.65
C LEU A 176 30.92 5.96 12.53
N HIS A 177 31.35 4.75 12.19
CA HIS A 177 32.54 4.18 12.79
C HIS A 177 33.37 3.55 11.66
N SER A 178 34.56 4.09 11.45
CA SER A 178 35.59 3.50 10.59
C SER A 178 36.08 2.20 11.23
N GLN A 179 35.52 1.06 10.82
CA GLN A 179 36.12 -0.24 11.13
C GLN A 179 37.07 -0.62 9.99
N SER A 180 38.25 -1.11 10.36
CA SER A 180 39.30 -1.53 9.44
C SER A 180 38.81 -2.67 8.55
N HIS A 181 39.14 -2.55 7.26
CA HIS A 181 38.94 -3.55 6.21
C HIS A 181 39.41 -4.94 6.65
N ASP A 182 38.47 -5.83 6.95
CA ASP A 182 38.60 -7.29 6.81
C ASP A 182 37.20 -7.94 6.97
N GLU A 183 36.25 -7.58 6.11
CA GLU A 183 35.04 -8.38 5.91
C GLU A 183 34.77 -8.55 4.41
N LYS A 184 34.55 -9.81 4.02
CA LYS A 184 34.21 -10.22 2.66
C LYS A 184 32.85 -9.64 2.29
N ASP A 185 32.78 -9.07 1.09
CA ASP A 185 31.59 -8.52 0.43
C ASP A 185 30.34 -9.39 0.73
N PRO A 186 29.22 -8.81 1.22
CA PRO A 186 28.00 -9.56 1.44
C PRO A 186 27.67 -10.35 0.17
N SER A 187 27.62 -11.67 0.30
CA SER A 187 27.40 -12.55 -0.83
C SER A 187 26.07 -12.18 -1.48
N ARG A 188 26.11 -11.84 -2.78
CA ARG A 188 24.91 -11.62 -3.61
C ARG A 188 23.92 -12.76 -3.32
N PRO A 189 22.61 -12.48 -3.12
CA PRO A 189 21.61 -13.53 -3.02
C PRO A 189 21.84 -14.48 -4.20
N ARG A 190 21.94 -15.79 -3.93
CA ARG A 190 22.12 -16.77 -5.02
C ARG A 190 20.82 -16.79 -5.81
N LEU A 191 20.76 -15.94 -6.82
CA LEU A 191 19.71 -15.94 -7.82
C LEU A 191 19.70 -17.32 -8.47
N MET A 192 18.52 -17.90 -8.66
CA MET A 192 18.39 -19.16 -9.38
C MET A 192 18.96 -18.97 -10.79
N SER A 193 20.12 -19.58 -11.06
CA SER A 193 20.63 -19.75 -12.43
C SER A 193 20.06 -21.03 -13.01
N ASP A 194 19.79 -21.07 -14.32
CA ASP A 194 19.30 -22.25 -15.09
C ASP A 194 19.98 -23.56 -14.69
N GLY A 195 21.30 -23.54 -14.47
CA GLY A 195 22.07 -24.74 -14.09
C GLY A 195 21.73 -25.32 -12.71
N ALA A 196 21.18 -24.51 -11.78
CA ALA A 196 20.78 -24.98 -10.46
C ALA A 196 19.44 -25.72 -10.52
N MET A 197 18.50 -25.25 -11.36
CA MET A 197 17.26 -25.98 -11.66
C MET A 197 17.59 -27.30 -12.36
N GLU A 198 18.44 -27.25 -13.39
CA GLU A 198 18.78 -28.43 -14.18
C GLU A 198 19.53 -29.48 -13.35
N HIS A 199 20.45 -29.04 -12.48
CA HIS A 199 21.16 -29.94 -11.57
C HIS A 199 20.23 -30.56 -10.52
N HIS A 200 19.34 -29.77 -9.92
CA HIS A 200 18.40 -30.28 -8.93
C HIS A 200 17.34 -31.19 -9.56
N GLN A 201 16.90 -30.89 -10.78
CA GLN A 201 15.98 -31.70 -11.58
C GLN A 201 16.65 -33.00 -12.06
N ARG A 202 17.92 -32.95 -12.47
CA ARG A 202 18.72 -34.15 -12.79
C ARG A 202 18.95 -35.02 -11.55
N GLN A 203 19.18 -34.44 -10.38
CA GLN A 203 19.33 -35.18 -9.12
C GLN A 203 18.00 -35.81 -8.65
N ALA A 204 16.88 -35.12 -8.83
CA ALA A 204 15.55 -35.66 -8.54
C ALA A 204 15.15 -36.80 -9.49
N ALA A 205 15.46 -36.67 -10.79
CA ALA A 205 15.23 -37.71 -11.79
C ALA A 205 16.15 -38.93 -11.59
N ALA A 206 17.42 -38.71 -11.26
CA ALA A 206 18.40 -39.77 -11.00
C ALA A 206 18.09 -40.59 -9.73
N SER A 207 17.30 -40.02 -8.80
CA SER A 207 16.84 -40.70 -7.58
C SER A 207 15.46 -41.36 -7.72
N GLY A 208 14.87 -41.37 -8.93
CA GLY A 208 13.64 -42.11 -9.24
C GLY A 208 12.37 -41.57 -8.57
N ARG A 209 12.37 -40.30 -8.14
CA ARG A 209 11.24 -39.69 -7.45
C ARG A 209 10.28 -39.02 -8.45
N PRO A 210 8.99 -39.39 -8.51
CA PRO A 210 7.99 -38.61 -9.24
C PRO A 210 7.75 -37.28 -8.52
N TYR A 211 7.39 -36.25 -9.29
CA TYR A 211 7.04 -34.94 -8.76
C TYR A 211 5.95 -35.02 -7.67
N ALA A 212 6.10 -34.16 -6.65
CA ALA A 212 5.18 -33.82 -5.56
C ALA A 212 5.39 -34.49 -4.18
N TYR A 213 5.77 -33.63 -3.23
CA TYR A 213 5.31 -33.45 -1.84
C TYR A 213 5.41 -34.57 -0.78
N ASP A 214 5.76 -34.07 0.42
CA ASP A 214 5.57 -34.57 1.79
C ASP A 214 6.69 -35.38 2.48
N ASP A 215 6.99 -34.87 3.69
CA ASP A 215 7.75 -35.33 4.85
C ASP A 215 9.28 -35.19 4.96
N PRO A 216 9.78 -34.92 6.19
CA PRO A 216 11.04 -34.24 6.45
C PRO A 216 12.22 -35.21 6.40
N VAL A 217 13.33 -34.75 5.85
CA VAL A 217 14.56 -35.54 5.76
C VAL A 217 15.28 -35.54 7.11
N HIS A 218 15.55 -36.75 7.58
CA HIS A 218 16.45 -37.08 8.68
C HIS A 218 17.89 -36.63 8.41
N ASP A 219 18.56 -36.14 9.47
CA ASP A 219 19.98 -35.80 9.51
C ASP A 219 20.87 -36.96 9.03
N GLU A 220 21.70 -36.70 8.02
CA GLU A 220 22.99 -37.38 7.89
C GLU A 220 24.11 -36.34 7.83
N ASP A 221 25.00 -36.45 8.82
CA ASP A 221 26.17 -35.61 9.05
C ASP A 221 27.14 -35.62 7.86
N ILE A 222 27.36 -34.46 7.26
CA ILE A 222 28.59 -34.17 6.50
C ILE A 222 29.27 -32.95 7.13
N SER A 223 30.27 -33.27 7.96
CA SER A 223 31.35 -32.43 8.51
C SER A 223 31.24 -30.91 8.33
N THR A 224 30.75 -30.22 9.36
CA THR A 224 30.88 -28.79 9.57
C THR A 224 32.21 -28.48 10.25
N ASN A 225 33.18 -27.99 9.48
CA ASN A 225 34.31 -27.22 10.03
C ASN A 225 34.54 -25.98 9.18
N THR A 226 33.72 -24.96 9.44
CA THR A 226 34.06 -23.57 9.16
C THR A 226 33.94 -22.82 10.47
N ASN A 227 35.09 -22.41 11.01
CA ASN A 227 35.22 -21.62 12.21
C ASN A 227 34.32 -20.38 12.13
N SER A 228 33.28 -20.33 12.97
CA SER A 228 32.48 -19.14 13.18
C SER A 228 33.35 -18.08 13.85
N SER A 229 33.79 -17.09 13.07
CA SER A 229 34.30 -15.84 13.63
C SER A 229 33.12 -14.94 13.90
N SER A 230 32.95 -14.60 15.17
CA SER A 230 32.04 -13.56 15.67
C SER A 230 32.51 -12.19 15.17
N SER A 231 32.15 -11.84 13.93
CA SER A 231 31.97 -10.43 13.57
C SER A 231 30.52 -10.04 13.80
N ASP A 232 30.26 -8.75 13.95
CA ASP A 232 28.97 -8.14 14.33
C ASP A 232 27.95 -8.38 13.19
N ALA A 233 27.46 -9.62 13.12
CA ALA A 233 26.71 -10.19 12.00
C ALA A 233 25.30 -9.62 11.96
N GLY A 234 25.18 -8.44 11.37
CA GLY A 234 23.91 -7.76 11.12
C GLY A 234 23.59 -6.72 12.18
N SER A 235 23.18 -5.54 11.73
CA SER A 235 22.70 -4.49 12.61
C SER A 235 21.56 -3.75 11.93
N PHE A 236 20.60 -3.28 12.72
CA PHE A 236 19.60 -2.33 12.24
C PHE A 236 20.23 -0.99 11.84
N THR A 237 21.45 -0.70 12.30
CA THR A 237 22.24 0.48 11.91
C THR A 237 22.81 0.32 10.51
N LEU A 238 22.87 1.42 9.76
CA LEU A 238 23.54 1.45 8.46
C LEU A 238 25.05 1.68 8.67
N SER A 239 25.88 0.82 8.08
CA SER A 239 27.33 1.01 7.94
C SER A 239 27.64 1.99 6.80
N GLU A 240 28.88 2.50 6.75
CA GLU A 240 29.31 3.44 5.69
C GLU A 240 29.25 2.82 4.28
N ASP A 241 29.47 1.51 4.18
CA ASP A 241 29.42 0.78 2.93
C ASP A 241 28.00 0.43 2.45
N SER A 242 26.98 0.67 3.28
CA SER A 242 25.59 0.31 2.97
C SER A 242 25.09 0.99 1.69
N VAL A 243 24.65 0.18 0.73
CA VAL A 243 23.89 0.57 -0.46
C VAL A 243 22.65 1.35 -0.07
N LEU A 244 21.89 0.89 0.94
CA LEU A 244 20.72 1.63 1.41
C LEU A 244 21.08 3.00 1.97
N LEU A 245 22.23 3.15 2.66
CA LEU A 245 22.71 4.46 3.11
C LEU A 245 23.09 5.37 1.95
N LYS A 246 23.79 4.83 0.93
CA LYS A 246 24.23 5.57 -0.26
C LYS A 246 23.05 6.16 -1.05
N VAL A 247 21.93 5.43 -1.16
CA VAL A 247 20.74 5.91 -1.89
C VAL A 247 19.74 6.68 -1.02
N LYS A 248 19.81 6.59 0.31
CA LYS A 248 18.84 7.25 1.21
C LYS A 248 19.22 8.70 1.48
N PRO A 249 18.31 9.68 1.24
CA PRO A 249 18.55 11.06 1.68
C PRO A 249 18.78 11.15 3.20
N SER A 250 19.73 11.97 3.64
CA SER A 250 20.14 12.05 5.06
C SER A 250 18.99 12.46 6.00
N HIS A 251 18.07 13.32 5.54
CA HIS A 251 16.90 13.75 6.30
C HIS A 251 15.80 12.70 6.42
N SER A 252 15.74 11.74 5.50
CA SER A 252 14.69 10.73 5.48
C SER A 252 14.91 9.66 6.54
N PRO A 253 13.90 9.34 7.38
CA PRO A 253 13.99 8.24 8.32
C PRO A 253 13.90 6.89 7.59
N LEU A 254 14.48 5.87 8.20
CA LEU A 254 14.27 4.49 7.79
C LEU A 254 12.88 4.01 8.22
N ILE A 255 12.34 3.11 7.42
CA ILE A 255 11.09 2.41 7.67
C ILE A 255 11.41 0.91 7.66
N VAL A 256 10.87 0.21 8.65
CA VAL A 256 10.89 -1.26 8.71
C VAL A 256 9.48 -1.75 8.87
N ALA A 257 9.16 -2.85 8.20
CA ALA A 257 7.92 -3.57 8.42
C ALA A 257 8.18 -5.03 8.71
N THR A 258 7.36 -5.58 9.60
CA THR A 258 7.41 -6.99 9.99
C THR A 258 5.97 -7.50 10.05
N GLY A 259 5.76 -8.76 9.73
CA GLY A 259 4.44 -9.36 9.87
C GLY A 259 4.34 -10.75 9.28
N GLU A 260 3.12 -11.26 9.27
CA GLU A 260 2.78 -12.57 8.73
C GLU A 260 1.56 -12.45 7.82
N VAL A 261 1.48 -13.31 6.81
CA VAL A 261 0.31 -13.49 5.97
C VAL A 261 -0.03 -14.97 5.86
N ASP A 262 -1.33 -15.28 5.88
CA ASP A 262 -1.81 -16.65 5.80
C ASP A 262 -1.81 -17.08 4.31
N GLY A 263 -0.98 -18.05 3.94
CA GLY A 263 -0.81 -18.58 2.58
C GLY A 263 0.51 -19.31 2.36
N ARG A 264 0.83 -19.58 1.10
CA ARG A 264 2.14 -20.08 0.67
C ARG A 264 2.99 -18.95 0.09
N ILE A 265 4.31 -19.09 0.14
CA ILE A 265 5.24 -18.09 -0.39
C ILE A 265 5.04 -17.83 -1.88
N GLU A 266 4.66 -18.87 -2.64
CA GLU A 266 4.30 -18.74 -4.06
C GLU A 266 3.00 -17.93 -4.26
N ASP A 267 2.06 -17.97 -3.31
CA ASP A 267 0.88 -17.10 -3.34
C ASP A 267 1.24 -15.63 -3.09
N VAL A 268 2.26 -15.39 -2.26
CA VAL A 268 2.82 -14.04 -2.11
C VAL A 268 3.42 -13.57 -3.42
N ALA A 269 4.24 -14.40 -4.07
CA ALA A 269 4.86 -14.11 -5.35
C ALA A 269 3.81 -13.85 -6.46
N PHE A 270 2.84 -14.75 -6.63
CA PHE A 270 1.80 -14.61 -7.66
C PHE A 270 0.85 -13.44 -7.39
N GLY A 271 0.53 -13.18 -6.12
CA GLY A 271 -0.23 -12.00 -5.72
C GLY A 271 0.49 -10.69 -6.03
N ALA A 272 1.81 -10.67 -5.84
CA ALA A 272 2.69 -9.52 -6.09
C ALA A 272 2.92 -9.24 -7.58
N LEU A 273 2.88 -10.28 -8.43
CA LEU A 273 3.18 -10.16 -9.85
C LEU A 273 2.30 -9.10 -10.55
N ALA A 274 2.99 -8.12 -11.15
CA ALA A 274 2.42 -6.97 -11.85
C ALA A 274 3.34 -6.47 -12.98
N ASN A 275 3.88 -7.38 -13.77
CA ASN A 275 4.85 -7.10 -14.83
C ASN A 275 4.25 -6.37 -16.04
N SER A 276 2.92 -6.40 -16.20
CA SER A 276 2.19 -5.72 -17.28
C SER A 276 1.25 -4.64 -16.74
N LYS A 277 0.83 -3.68 -17.58
CA LYS A 277 -0.11 -2.63 -17.14
C LYS A 277 -1.44 -3.23 -16.66
N SER A 278 -1.93 -4.26 -17.33
CA SER A 278 -3.15 -4.97 -16.96
C SER A 278 -3.01 -5.70 -15.62
N SER A 279 -1.93 -6.47 -15.42
CA SER A 279 -1.68 -7.16 -14.14
C SER A 279 -1.43 -6.18 -12.98
N TRP A 280 -0.80 -5.03 -13.24
CA TRP A 280 -0.65 -3.96 -12.25
C TRP A 280 -1.99 -3.36 -11.83
N LEU A 281 -2.87 -3.04 -12.78
CA LEU A 281 -4.21 -2.54 -12.48
C LEU A 281 -5.05 -3.58 -11.73
N ILE A 282 -4.99 -4.85 -12.13
CA ILE A 282 -5.67 -5.96 -11.44
C ILE A 282 -5.16 -6.09 -10.00
N ARG A 283 -3.83 -6.13 -9.79
CA ARG A 283 -3.23 -6.16 -8.44
C ARG A 283 -3.75 -5.00 -7.58
N ASN A 284 -3.71 -3.77 -8.11
CA ASN A 284 -4.15 -2.60 -7.36
C ASN A 284 -5.67 -2.65 -7.05
N SER A 285 -6.50 -3.23 -7.92
CA SER A 285 -7.95 -3.38 -7.69
C SER A 285 -8.29 -4.25 -6.47
N TYR A 286 -7.41 -5.20 -6.14
CA TYR A 286 -7.58 -6.11 -4.99
C TYR A 286 -6.84 -5.61 -3.75
N VAL A 287 -5.59 -5.20 -3.92
CA VAL A 287 -4.66 -4.91 -2.83
C VAL A 287 -4.76 -3.46 -2.36
N ARG A 288 -5.08 -2.53 -3.27
CA ARG A 288 -5.10 -1.07 -3.04
C ARG A 288 -3.78 -0.57 -2.46
N ASN A 289 -2.68 -0.87 -3.14
CA ASN A 289 -1.31 -0.54 -2.72
C ASN A 289 -0.72 0.70 -3.40
N ASP A 290 -1.48 1.38 -4.26
CA ASP A 290 -1.09 2.68 -4.81
C ASP A 290 -2.28 3.61 -5.05
N ALA A 291 -1.99 4.90 -5.23
CA ALA A 291 -2.95 5.95 -5.54
C ALA A 291 -2.71 6.56 -6.93
N PHE A 292 -2.11 5.79 -7.85
CA PHE A 292 -1.81 6.30 -9.18
C PHE A 292 -3.09 6.48 -9.98
N TYR A 293 -3.22 7.62 -10.66
CA TYR A 293 -4.32 7.87 -11.60
C TYR A 293 -3.86 7.75 -13.06
N GLN A 294 -2.56 7.63 -13.30
CA GLN A 294 -1.97 7.38 -14.60
C GLN A 294 -0.74 6.49 -14.43
N ARG A 295 -0.60 5.46 -15.28
CA ARG A 295 0.44 4.43 -15.17
C ARG A 295 1.08 4.15 -16.52
N LYS A 296 2.39 3.96 -16.51
CA LYS A 296 3.15 3.47 -17.66
C LYS A 296 4.19 2.46 -17.24
N ILE A 297 4.32 1.40 -18.03
CA ILE A 297 5.47 0.50 -18.01
C ILE A 297 6.37 0.96 -19.13
N LEU A 298 7.54 1.48 -18.75
CA LEU A 298 8.45 2.14 -19.66
C LEU A 298 9.47 1.16 -20.23
N ALA A 299 9.90 0.17 -19.45
CA ALA A 299 10.77 -0.90 -19.90
C ALA A 299 10.51 -2.17 -19.09
N GLU A 300 10.83 -3.32 -19.69
CA GLU A 300 10.72 -4.63 -19.06
C GLU A 300 12.06 -5.36 -19.20
N PRO A 301 13.11 -4.98 -18.44
CA PRO A 301 14.42 -5.61 -18.58
C PRO A 301 14.43 -7.12 -18.35
N GLN A 302 13.51 -7.62 -17.52
CA GLN A 302 13.33 -9.04 -17.27
C GLN A 302 11.84 -9.35 -17.23
N THR A 303 11.38 -10.25 -18.10
CA THR A 303 10.01 -10.75 -18.11
C THR A 303 9.94 -12.14 -17.46
N PRO A 304 8.78 -12.51 -16.89
CA PRO A 304 8.54 -13.89 -16.46
C PRO A 304 8.71 -14.89 -17.61
N SER A 305 9.14 -16.11 -17.28
CA SER A 305 9.24 -17.24 -18.21
C SER A 305 8.46 -18.44 -17.68
N GLU A 306 8.34 -19.51 -18.47
CA GLU A 306 7.71 -20.75 -17.99
C GLU A 306 8.51 -21.40 -16.85
N GLU A 307 9.84 -21.26 -16.91
CA GLU A 307 10.81 -21.79 -15.94
C GLU A 307 10.93 -20.93 -14.68
N ASP A 308 10.63 -19.63 -14.76
CA ASP A 308 10.58 -18.74 -13.60
C ASP A 308 9.46 -17.70 -13.79
N PRO A 309 8.19 -18.08 -13.49
CA PRO A 309 7.03 -17.23 -13.72
C PRO A 309 6.92 -16.07 -12.72
N PHE A 310 7.80 -16.03 -11.71
CA PHE A 310 7.83 -14.98 -10.70
C PHE A 310 9.00 -14.02 -10.87
N ARG A 311 9.98 -14.32 -11.74
CA ARG A 311 11.08 -13.41 -12.05
C ARG A 311 10.63 -12.28 -12.97
N ALA A 312 10.64 -11.06 -12.44
CA ALA A 312 10.34 -9.88 -13.23
C ALA A 312 11.19 -8.68 -12.80
N MET A 313 11.51 -7.82 -13.76
CA MET A 313 12.06 -6.49 -13.56
C MET A 313 11.40 -5.54 -14.54
N THR A 314 10.83 -4.46 -14.02
CA THR A 314 10.11 -3.47 -14.83
C THR A 314 10.47 -2.06 -14.39
N VAL A 315 10.64 -1.15 -15.35
CA VAL A 315 10.72 0.28 -15.11
C VAL A 315 9.33 0.87 -15.28
N LYS A 316 8.84 1.50 -14.22
CA LYS A 316 7.47 2.01 -14.11
C LYS A 316 7.48 3.49 -13.83
N TRP A 317 6.44 4.15 -14.33
CA TRP A 317 6.07 5.49 -13.92
C TRP A 317 4.61 5.56 -13.52
N GLY A 318 4.33 6.32 -12.46
CA GLY A 318 2.98 6.58 -12.01
C GLY A 318 2.80 8.00 -11.48
N ALA A 319 1.70 8.66 -11.86
CA ALA A 319 1.30 9.94 -11.28
C ALA A 319 0.21 9.74 -10.22
N ALA A 320 0.39 10.35 -9.05
CA ALA A 320 -0.46 10.19 -7.88
C ALA A 320 -0.96 11.54 -7.34
N ASN A 321 -2.17 11.50 -6.79
CA ASN A 321 -2.73 12.60 -6.02
C ASN A 321 -3.06 12.10 -4.61
N TYR A 322 -2.29 12.57 -3.62
CA TYR A 322 -2.44 12.13 -2.22
C TYR A 322 -3.26 13.09 -1.35
N SER A 323 -3.46 14.34 -1.78
CA SER A 323 -4.20 15.35 -1.02
C SER A 323 -4.52 16.57 -1.88
N ALA A 324 -5.67 17.19 -1.63
CA ALA A 324 -6.13 18.40 -2.34
C ALA A 324 -5.30 19.66 -2.01
N ILE A 325 -4.52 19.66 -0.92
CA ILE A 325 -3.76 20.82 -0.45
C ILE A 325 -2.25 20.72 -0.71
N THR A 326 -1.79 19.59 -1.23
CA THR A 326 -0.36 19.39 -1.53
C THR A 326 -0.15 19.21 -3.02
N THR A 327 1.01 19.61 -3.51
CA THR A 327 1.40 19.45 -4.93
C THR A 327 1.27 17.98 -5.39
N ARG A 328 1.00 17.72 -6.66
CA ARG A 328 0.88 16.33 -7.15
C ARG A 328 2.24 15.66 -7.22
N ARG A 329 2.25 14.32 -7.19
CA ARG A 329 3.49 13.54 -7.21
C ARG A 329 3.55 12.64 -8.43
N ASP A 330 4.76 12.38 -8.88
CA ASP A 330 5.04 11.23 -9.71
C ASP A 330 6.11 10.34 -9.07
N LEU A 331 6.25 9.13 -9.58
CA LEU A 331 7.28 8.18 -9.19
C LEU A 331 7.81 7.50 -10.46
N LEU A 332 9.11 7.62 -10.71
CA LEU A 332 9.85 6.84 -11.69
C LEU A 332 10.70 5.83 -10.91
N TYR A 333 10.52 4.54 -11.20
CA TYR A 333 11.09 3.49 -10.35
C TYR A 333 11.29 2.17 -11.11
N VAL A 334 12.21 1.36 -10.62
CA VAL A 334 12.28 -0.07 -10.92
C VAL A 334 11.46 -0.85 -9.90
N GLU A 335 10.69 -1.82 -10.38
CA GLU A 335 10.09 -2.89 -9.57
C GLU A 335 10.75 -4.21 -9.99
N SER A 336 11.39 -4.91 -9.06
CA SER A 336 11.99 -6.23 -9.31
C SER A 336 11.55 -7.25 -8.27
N MET A 337 11.34 -8.49 -8.69
CA MET A 337 10.91 -9.58 -7.84
C MET A 337 11.37 -10.94 -8.37
N GLY A 338 11.40 -11.93 -7.49
CA GLY A 338 11.75 -13.29 -7.84
C GLY A 338 11.85 -14.20 -6.61
N MET A 339 12.05 -15.49 -6.89
CA MET A 339 12.40 -16.49 -5.87
C MET A 339 13.92 -16.57 -5.74
N ALA A 340 14.41 -16.82 -4.53
CA ALA A 340 15.83 -17.03 -4.26
C ALA A 340 16.01 -17.98 -3.06
N PHE A 341 17.26 -18.30 -2.74
CA PHE A 341 17.62 -19.00 -1.52
C PHE A 341 18.38 -18.07 -0.58
N ASP A 342 18.12 -18.19 0.73
CA ASP A 342 18.92 -17.54 1.76
C ASP A 342 20.22 -18.30 2.04
N SER A 343 20.95 -17.85 3.07
CA SER A 343 22.24 -18.42 3.46
C SER A 343 22.15 -19.88 3.94
N ASP A 344 20.99 -20.28 4.46
CA ASP A 344 20.69 -21.64 4.93
C ASP A 344 20.21 -22.55 3.79
N GLY A 345 20.03 -22.01 2.57
CA GLY A 345 19.44 -22.74 1.45
C GLY A 345 17.92 -22.81 1.50
N GLU A 346 17.27 -21.99 2.33
CA GLU A 346 15.82 -21.93 2.44
C GLU A 346 15.23 -20.98 1.40
N ARG A 347 14.06 -21.34 0.88
CA ARG A 347 13.41 -20.55 -0.18
C ARG A 347 12.84 -19.26 0.38
N ILE A 348 13.20 -18.16 -0.28
CA ILE A 348 12.66 -16.84 -0.03
C ILE A 348 12.04 -16.27 -1.30
N PHE A 349 11.13 -15.32 -1.11
CA PHE A 349 10.65 -14.44 -2.16
C PHE A 349 11.14 -13.04 -1.84
N TYR A 350 11.73 -12.38 -2.84
CA TYR A 350 12.12 -10.99 -2.71
C TYR A 350 11.27 -10.12 -3.63
N TYR A 351 11.02 -8.89 -3.18
CA TYR A 351 10.37 -7.85 -3.97
C TYR A 351 10.99 -6.51 -3.62
N ILE A 352 11.32 -5.68 -4.61
CA ILE A 352 11.88 -4.35 -4.39
C ILE A 352 11.21 -3.33 -5.28
N ILE A 353 10.94 -2.17 -4.69
CA ILE A 353 10.59 -0.94 -5.40
C ILE A 353 11.68 0.10 -5.11
N HIS A 354 12.34 0.60 -6.15
CA HIS A 354 13.44 1.55 -6.01
C HIS A 354 13.33 2.67 -7.04
N SER A 355 13.31 3.92 -6.59
CA SER A 355 13.35 5.09 -7.47
C SER A 355 14.63 5.10 -8.30
N ILE A 356 14.52 5.43 -9.58
CA ILE A 356 15.66 5.55 -10.49
C ILE A 356 15.67 6.91 -11.17
N GLU A 357 16.84 7.32 -11.63
CA GLU A 357 17.03 8.50 -12.47
C GLU A 357 17.46 8.06 -13.87
N LEU A 358 16.88 8.70 -14.88
CA LEU A 358 17.13 8.42 -16.29
C LEU A 358 17.23 9.75 -17.03
N ASP A 359 18.34 9.96 -17.74
CA ASP A 359 18.67 11.25 -18.37
C ASP A 359 17.61 11.67 -19.40
N ASP A 360 17.07 10.71 -20.16
CA ASP A 360 16.04 10.95 -21.17
C ASP A 360 14.61 11.09 -20.59
N PHE A 361 14.44 11.01 -19.26
CA PHE A 361 13.13 11.12 -18.64
C PHE A 361 12.77 12.57 -18.28
N PRO A 362 11.56 13.05 -18.64
CA PRO A 362 11.20 14.45 -18.44
C PRO A 362 11.13 14.86 -16.96
N HIS A 363 11.61 16.07 -16.68
CA HIS A 363 11.37 16.76 -15.42
C HIS A 363 9.99 17.42 -15.45
N LEU A 364 9.03 16.85 -14.71
CA LEU A 364 7.62 17.24 -14.75
C LEU A 364 7.22 18.25 -13.67
N GLU A 365 8.15 18.66 -12.81
CA GLU A 365 7.86 19.54 -11.68
C GLU A 365 7.47 20.95 -12.15
N LEU A 366 8.34 21.63 -12.90
CA LEU A 366 8.07 22.97 -13.42
C LEU A 366 7.00 22.99 -14.51
N SER A 367 6.98 21.96 -15.36
CA SER A 367 6.10 21.91 -16.53
C SER A 367 4.67 21.45 -16.20
N HIS A 368 4.49 20.57 -15.22
CA HIS A 368 3.19 19.93 -14.93
C HIS A 368 2.81 19.90 -13.44
N GLY A 369 3.64 20.46 -12.56
CA GLY A 369 3.40 20.49 -11.11
C GLY A 369 3.46 19.10 -10.48
N LEU A 370 4.33 18.22 -10.99
CA LEU A 370 4.56 16.88 -10.48
C LEU A 370 5.93 16.81 -9.78
N VAL A 371 5.91 16.75 -8.45
CA VAL A 371 7.10 16.59 -7.62
C VAL A 371 7.46 15.11 -7.58
N ARG A 372 8.70 14.76 -7.94
CA ARG A 372 9.14 13.36 -7.98
C ARG A 372 9.43 12.81 -6.60
N ILE A 373 8.76 11.72 -6.25
CA ILE A 373 9.08 10.97 -5.02
C ILE A 373 10.39 10.23 -5.21
N HIS A 374 11.21 10.22 -4.16
CA HIS A 374 12.39 9.38 -4.04
C HIS A 374 12.17 8.35 -2.93
N LEU A 375 12.16 7.06 -3.27
CA LEU A 375 11.91 6.00 -2.31
C LEU A 375 12.71 4.75 -2.66
N SER A 376 12.93 3.91 -1.65
CA SER A 376 13.39 2.54 -1.82
C SER A 376 12.73 1.68 -0.76
N MET A 377 12.20 0.52 -1.13
CA MET A 377 11.67 -0.46 -0.18
C MET A 377 11.88 -1.87 -0.73
N ALA A 378 12.69 -2.65 -0.03
CA ALA A 378 12.90 -4.07 -0.29
C ALA A 378 12.11 -4.91 0.71
N TYR A 379 11.61 -6.04 0.24
CA TYR A 379 10.79 -6.99 0.96
C TYR A 379 11.43 -8.36 0.81
N VAL A 380 11.46 -9.11 1.91
CA VAL A 380 11.82 -10.52 1.98
C VAL A 380 10.63 -11.24 2.61
N ALA A 381 10.23 -12.34 1.99
CA ALA A 381 9.22 -13.24 2.52
C ALA A 381 9.81 -14.65 2.67
N ARG A 382 9.45 -15.34 3.76
CA ARG A 382 9.91 -16.72 4.06
C ARG A 382 8.75 -17.56 4.58
N GLN A 383 8.64 -18.80 4.13
CA GLN A 383 7.62 -19.74 4.61
C GLN A 383 7.96 -20.16 6.05
N LEU A 384 7.03 -19.99 7.00
CA LEU A 384 7.22 -20.44 8.40
C LEU A 384 6.70 -21.86 8.64
N ASN A 385 5.58 -22.19 8.02
CA ASN A 385 4.90 -23.48 8.12
C ASN A 385 3.99 -23.66 6.89
N ALA A 386 3.13 -24.68 6.86
CA ALA A 386 2.32 -25.01 5.67
C ALA A 386 1.39 -23.88 5.17
N ASP A 387 0.97 -22.94 6.04
CA ASP A 387 -0.06 -21.95 5.73
C ASP A 387 0.28 -20.52 6.17
N THR A 388 1.51 -20.25 6.60
CA THR A 388 1.94 -18.93 7.08
C THR A 388 3.27 -18.52 6.48
N VAL A 389 3.31 -17.29 5.95
CA VAL A 389 4.51 -16.65 5.40
C VAL A 389 4.88 -15.43 6.25
N GLU A 390 6.12 -15.36 6.69
CA GLU A 390 6.69 -14.17 7.35
C GLU A 390 7.10 -13.14 6.30
N LEU A 391 6.84 -11.87 6.60
CA LEU A 391 7.21 -10.71 5.78
C LEU A 391 8.14 -9.81 6.59
N PHE A 392 9.26 -9.42 5.98
CA PHE A 392 10.14 -8.37 6.46
C PHE A 392 10.40 -7.37 5.34
N ALA A 393 10.35 -6.08 5.65
CA ALA A 393 10.66 -5.05 4.67
C ALA A 393 11.48 -3.92 5.29
N ARG A 394 12.34 -3.30 4.48
CA ARG A 394 13.22 -2.20 4.89
C ARG A 394 13.34 -1.18 3.77
N GLY A 395 13.33 0.09 4.13
CA GLY A 395 13.39 1.15 3.14
C GLY A 395 13.28 2.57 3.69
N PHE A 396 12.97 3.51 2.81
CA PHE A 396 12.71 4.92 3.12
C PHE A 396 11.74 5.54 2.12
N VAL A 397 11.26 6.74 2.44
CA VAL A 397 10.52 7.59 1.51
C VAL A 397 10.92 9.05 1.71
N ASP A 398 11.10 9.77 0.61
CA ASP A 398 11.22 11.21 0.52
C ASP A 398 10.21 11.72 -0.51
N ALA A 399 9.11 12.29 -0.01
CA ALA A 399 8.03 12.78 -0.87
C ALA A 399 8.34 14.13 -1.53
N ARG A 400 9.39 14.82 -1.06
CA ARG A 400 9.85 16.15 -1.51
C ARG A 400 8.74 17.23 -1.53
N GLY A 401 9.13 18.46 -1.85
CA GLY A 401 8.23 19.61 -1.96
C GLY A 401 7.46 19.90 -0.67
N ASP A 402 6.17 20.22 -0.80
CA ASP A 402 5.29 20.66 0.30
C ASP A 402 4.71 19.53 1.17
N MET A 403 5.08 18.25 0.94
CA MET A 403 4.54 17.15 1.75
C MET A 403 5.26 17.06 3.09
N VAL A 404 4.50 17.20 4.17
CA VAL A 404 5.01 16.99 5.53
C VAL A 404 5.50 15.54 5.68
N GLU A 405 6.74 15.36 6.18
CA GLU A 405 7.41 14.07 6.39
C GLU A 405 6.51 13.04 7.10
N GLY A 406 5.86 13.43 8.20
CA GLY A 406 4.97 12.56 8.95
C GLY A 406 3.76 12.06 8.16
N TYR A 407 3.28 12.83 7.17
CA TYR A 407 2.22 12.41 6.26
C TYR A 407 2.74 11.43 5.21
N ALA A 408 3.91 11.70 4.62
CA ALA A 408 4.58 10.80 3.68
C ALA A 408 4.83 9.41 4.30
N ILE A 409 5.33 9.37 5.54
CA ILE A 409 5.54 8.12 6.28
C ILE A 409 4.23 7.35 6.50
N LYS A 410 3.12 8.05 6.80
CA LYS A 410 1.81 7.40 6.96
C LYS A 410 1.28 6.84 5.64
N LEU A 411 1.49 7.53 4.51
CA LEU A 411 1.14 7.02 3.19
C LEU A 411 1.96 5.77 2.84
N MET A 412 3.28 5.82 3.04
CA MET A 412 4.15 4.66 2.84
C MET A 412 3.74 3.50 3.75
N ALA A 413 3.46 3.75 5.02
CA ALA A 413 2.97 2.72 5.94
C ALA A 413 1.66 2.10 5.47
N ASN A 414 0.72 2.87 4.91
CA ASN A 414 -0.51 2.30 4.33
C ASN A 414 -0.20 1.39 3.14
N ASN A 415 0.68 1.81 2.23
CA ASN A 415 1.06 0.99 1.07
C ASN A 415 1.72 -0.32 1.50
N VAL A 416 2.63 -0.26 2.47
CA VAL A 416 3.30 -1.45 3.04
C VAL A 416 2.29 -2.37 3.72
N LEU A 417 1.36 -1.83 4.52
CA LEU A 417 0.31 -2.61 5.17
C LEU A 417 -0.69 -3.24 4.20
N SER A 418 -0.78 -2.74 2.96
CA SER A 418 -1.60 -3.39 1.92
C SER A 418 -1.04 -4.75 1.51
N SER A 419 0.24 -5.07 1.80
CA SER A 419 0.82 -6.41 1.58
C SER A 419 0.05 -7.54 2.26
N ALA A 420 -0.69 -7.26 3.34
CA ALA A 420 -1.55 -8.25 3.99
C ALA A 420 -2.63 -8.83 3.05
N GLY A 421 -3.04 -8.09 2.02
CA GLY A 421 -4.01 -8.54 1.02
C GLY A 421 -3.42 -9.30 -0.17
N ILE A 422 -2.10 -9.56 -0.19
CA ILE A 422 -1.44 -10.09 -1.39
C ILE A 422 -1.79 -11.55 -1.68
N VAL A 423 -1.95 -12.38 -0.64
CA VAL A 423 -2.38 -13.77 -0.81
C VAL A 423 -3.84 -13.85 -1.29
N GLU A 424 -4.72 -12.97 -0.79
CA GLU A 424 -6.10 -12.92 -1.31
C GLU A 424 -6.13 -12.47 -2.78
N CYS A 425 -5.21 -11.59 -3.20
CA CYS A 425 -5.02 -11.26 -4.61
C CYS A 425 -4.66 -12.50 -5.44
N SER A 426 -3.72 -13.34 -4.98
CA SER A 426 -3.41 -14.64 -5.60
C SER A 426 -4.66 -15.53 -5.71
N ASN A 427 -5.40 -15.70 -4.61
CA ASN A 427 -6.60 -16.52 -4.57
C ASN A 427 -7.68 -16.04 -5.55
N LEU A 428 -7.87 -14.73 -5.70
CA LEU A 428 -8.83 -14.15 -6.65
C LEU A 428 -8.36 -14.31 -8.10
N LYS A 429 -7.05 -14.21 -8.36
CA LYS A 429 -6.47 -14.51 -9.69
C LYS A 429 -6.68 -16.00 -10.05
N LYS A 430 -6.38 -16.92 -9.13
CA LYS A 430 -6.62 -18.36 -9.31
C LYS A 430 -8.10 -18.70 -9.53
N LEU A 431 -8.99 -18.05 -8.78
CA LEU A 431 -10.43 -18.22 -8.98
C LEU A 431 -10.91 -17.68 -10.34
N SER A 432 -10.34 -16.57 -10.80
CA SER A 432 -10.59 -16.03 -12.13
C SER A 432 -10.08 -16.97 -13.23
N TYR A 433 -8.90 -17.57 -13.05
CA TYR A 433 -8.34 -18.56 -13.96
C TYR A 433 -9.23 -19.82 -14.04
N LEU A 434 -9.68 -20.34 -12.90
CA LEU A 434 -10.58 -21.49 -12.86
C LEU A 434 -11.92 -21.19 -13.56
N MET A 435 -12.42 -19.95 -13.41
CA MET A 435 -13.60 -19.46 -14.12
C MET A 435 -13.37 -19.36 -15.64
N SER A 436 -12.17 -18.96 -16.12
CA SER A 436 -11.89 -18.86 -17.56
C SER A 436 -11.79 -20.22 -18.25
N LEU A 437 -11.24 -21.23 -17.58
CA LEU A 437 -11.16 -22.59 -18.13
C LEU A 437 -12.55 -23.15 -18.49
N HIS A 438 -13.55 -22.87 -17.65
CA HIS A 438 -14.90 -23.39 -17.83
C HIS A 438 -15.76 -22.54 -18.78
N ARG A 439 -15.45 -21.24 -18.95
CA ARG A 439 -16.09 -20.41 -19.99
C ARG A 439 -15.78 -20.86 -21.41
N CYS A 440 -14.60 -21.43 -21.66
CA CYS A 440 -14.23 -21.97 -22.97
C CYS A 440 -14.84 -23.36 -23.23
N SER A 441 -15.32 -24.06 -22.19
CA SER A 441 -15.80 -25.43 -22.30
C SER A 441 -17.31 -25.57 -22.50
N ASP A 442 -18.13 -24.54 -22.24
CA ASP A 442 -19.57 -24.75 -22.11
C ASP A 442 -20.48 -23.97 -23.07
N ALA A 443 -21.05 -24.73 -24.01
CA ALA A 443 -22.34 -24.50 -24.65
C ALA A 443 -23.52 -25.09 -23.83
N SER A 444 -23.25 -25.64 -22.63
CA SER A 444 -24.29 -26.24 -21.77
C SER A 444 -24.82 -25.21 -20.75
N GLY A 445 -26.13 -24.97 -20.79
CA GLY A 445 -26.80 -23.97 -19.95
C GLY A 445 -26.84 -24.34 -18.45
N ILE A 446 -27.21 -23.36 -17.62
CA ILE A 446 -27.40 -23.55 -16.17
C ILE A 446 -28.42 -24.67 -15.91
N GLN A 447 -28.02 -25.73 -15.21
CA GLN A 447 -28.94 -26.78 -14.77
C GLN A 447 -29.83 -26.24 -13.63
N SER A 448 -31.12 -26.06 -13.91
CA SER A 448 -32.09 -25.72 -12.88
C SER A 448 -32.30 -26.93 -11.95
N SER A 449 -32.08 -26.71 -10.65
CA SER A 449 -32.25 -27.74 -9.62
C SER A 449 -33.03 -27.17 -8.44
N SER A 450 -33.91 -27.98 -7.85
CA SER A 450 -34.61 -27.66 -6.60
C SER A 450 -33.78 -27.95 -5.35
N GLU A 451 -32.55 -28.45 -5.51
CA GLU A 451 -31.65 -28.82 -4.42
C GLU A 451 -30.30 -28.13 -4.56
N CYS A 452 -29.68 -27.81 -3.43
CA CYS A 452 -28.34 -27.23 -3.41
C CYS A 452 -27.32 -28.25 -3.95
N GLY A 453 -26.56 -27.90 -5.00
CA GLY A 453 -25.53 -28.77 -5.59
C GLY A 453 -24.26 -29.00 -4.74
N VAL A 454 -24.31 -28.66 -3.44
CA VAL A 454 -23.22 -28.85 -2.47
C VAL A 454 -23.71 -29.68 -1.28
N CYS A 455 -24.80 -29.28 -0.62
CA CYS A 455 -25.33 -29.98 0.56
C CYS A 455 -26.61 -30.79 0.32
N SER A 456 -27.11 -30.82 -0.92
CA SER A 456 -28.34 -31.51 -1.35
C SER A 456 -29.61 -31.11 -0.60
N ARG A 457 -29.59 -30.04 0.19
CA ARG A 457 -30.79 -29.53 0.86
C ARG A 457 -31.69 -28.83 -0.14
N SER A 458 -33.01 -29.01 0.03
CA SER A 458 -34.03 -28.35 -0.78
C SER A 458 -33.89 -26.83 -0.71
N LEU A 459 -33.92 -26.18 -1.88
CA LEU A 459 -33.94 -24.73 -2.04
C LEU A 459 -35.39 -24.27 -1.91
N SER A 460 -35.78 -23.83 -0.70
CA SER A 460 -37.15 -23.41 -0.40
C SER A 460 -37.62 -22.26 -1.30
N LYS A 461 -38.78 -22.42 -1.96
CA LYS A 461 -39.41 -21.43 -2.85
C LYS A 461 -39.73 -20.06 -2.20
N LEU A 462 -39.71 -19.96 -0.87
CA LEU A 462 -40.01 -18.70 -0.16
C LEU A 462 -38.84 -17.69 -0.16
N GLY A 463 -37.62 -18.11 -0.57
CA GLY A 463 -36.46 -17.23 -0.70
C GLY A 463 -36.28 -16.60 -2.10
N ASN A 464 -37.26 -16.79 -2.99
CA ASN A 464 -37.18 -16.52 -4.43
C ASN A 464 -37.00 -15.04 -4.82
N LEU A 465 -37.06 -14.09 -3.88
CA LEU A 465 -36.88 -12.67 -4.20
C LEU A 465 -35.41 -12.22 -4.22
N LEU A 466 -34.47 -13.06 -3.75
CA LEU A 466 -33.05 -12.70 -3.58
C LEU A 466 -32.05 -13.71 -4.15
N GLN A 467 -32.49 -14.79 -4.80
CA GLN A 467 -31.56 -15.75 -5.39
C GLN A 467 -30.97 -15.21 -6.70
N PRO A 468 -29.63 -15.19 -6.86
CA PRO A 468 -29.02 -15.02 -8.16
C PRO A 468 -29.53 -16.12 -9.08
N THR A 469 -30.12 -15.75 -10.21
CA THR A 469 -30.56 -16.67 -11.26
C THR A 469 -29.39 -17.39 -11.95
N SER A 470 -28.15 -17.05 -11.60
CA SER A 470 -26.92 -17.66 -12.08
C SER A 470 -26.34 -18.66 -11.07
N GLY A 471 -26.06 -19.89 -11.53
CA GLY A 471 -25.28 -20.86 -10.77
C GLY A 471 -23.83 -20.40 -10.55
N CYS A 472 -23.06 -21.21 -9.81
CA CYS A 472 -21.62 -20.97 -9.63
C CYS A 472 -20.92 -20.77 -11.00
N PRO A 473 -20.12 -19.70 -11.22
CA PRO A 473 -19.48 -19.46 -12.51
C PRO A 473 -18.45 -20.50 -12.95
N VAL A 474 -18.05 -21.40 -12.04
CA VAL A 474 -17.07 -22.47 -12.31
C VAL A 474 -17.79 -23.79 -12.61
N CYS A 475 -18.63 -24.26 -11.68
CA CYS A 475 -19.26 -25.59 -11.79
C CYS A 475 -20.75 -25.54 -12.17
N HIS A 476 -21.30 -24.36 -12.42
CA HIS A 476 -22.69 -24.09 -12.83
C HIS A 476 -23.79 -24.54 -11.87
N ARG A 477 -23.45 -25.14 -10.72
CA ARG A 477 -24.42 -25.60 -9.71
C ARG A 477 -25.08 -24.45 -8.96
N VAL A 478 -26.39 -24.56 -8.75
CA VAL A 478 -27.15 -23.67 -7.85
C VAL A 478 -26.87 -24.04 -6.39
N THR A 479 -26.75 -23.05 -5.51
CA THR A 479 -26.34 -23.26 -4.12
C THR A 479 -27.21 -22.49 -3.13
N CYS A 480 -27.40 -23.04 -1.93
CA CYS A 480 -28.00 -22.30 -0.82
C CYS A 480 -27.01 -21.24 -0.29
N SER A 481 -27.52 -20.23 0.42
CA SER A 481 -26.72 -19.11 0.96
C SER A 481 -25.59 -19.51 1.92
N LYS A 482 -25.64 -20.72 2.50
CA LYS A 482 -24.58 -21.26 3.37
C LYS A 482 -23.46 -21.96 2.60
N CYS A 483 -23.70 -22.33 1.35
CA CYS A 483 -22.77 -23.07 0.51
C CYS A 483 -22.14 -22.19 -0.58
N ASN A 484 -22.33 -20.87 -0.51
CA ASN A 484 -21.73 -19.92 -1.42
C ASN A 484 -21.15 -18.70 -0.73
N VAL A 485 -20.31 -18.00 -1.47
CA VAL A 485 -19.72 -16.73 -1.09
C VAL A 485 -19.68 -15.82 -2.31
N GLN A 486 -19.95 -14.54 -2.08
CA GLN A 486 -19.83 -13.52 -3.12
C GLN A 486 -18.38 -13.03 -3.19
N LYS A 487 -17.80 -13.02 -4.40
CA LYS A 487 -16.46 -12.49 -4.67
C LYS A 487 -16.51 -11.49 -5.82
N LYS A 488 -15.70 -10.43 -5.72
CA LYS A 488 -15.52 -9.46 -6.80
C LYS A 488 -14.35 -9.90 -7.67
N ILE A 489 -14.61 -10.16 -8.94
CA ILE A 489 -13.59 -10.58 -9.92
C ILE A 489 -13.41 -9.47 -10.95
N SER A 490 -12.15 -9.14 -11.23
CA SER A 490 -11.77 -8.22 -12.30
C SER A 490 -11.99 -8.93 -13.63
N VAL A 491 -12.93 -8.42 -14.43
CA VAL A 491 -13.34 -9.05 -15.70
C VAL A 491 -12.87 -8.29 -16.93
N ASP A 492 -12.49 -7.03 -16.75
CA ASP A 492 -12.07 -6.15 -17.83
C ASP A 492 -11.16 -5.05 -17.29
N VAL A 493 -10.19 -4.63 -18.11
CA VAL A 493 -9.23 -3.58 -17.80
C VAL A 493 -9.23 -2.59 -18.96
N CYS A 494 -9.73 -1.39 -18.68
CA CYS A 494 -9.85 -0.31 -19.66
C CYS A 494 -8.97 0.87 -19.25
N GLN A 495 -7.89 1.11 -19.98
CA GLN A 495 -6.94 2.20 -19.76
C GLN A 495 -6.35 2.25 -18.33
N GLU A 496 -7.00 2.96 -17.40
CA GLU A 496 -6.59 3.14 -15.99
C GLU A 496 -7.61 2.58 -14.99
N ASP A 497 -8.73 2.04 -15.47
CA ASP A 497 -9.82 1.55 -14.66
C ASP A 497 -9.98 0.02 -14.81
N VAL A 498 -10.40 -0.62 -13.72
CA VAL A 498 -10.68 -2.06 -13.68
C VAL A 498 -12.15 -2.25 -13.36
N THR A 499 -12.85 -2.99 -14.22
CA THR A 499 -14.23 -3.36 -13.97
C THR A 499 -14.27 -4.64 -13.14
N GLN A 500 -14.72 -4.51 -11.89
CA GLN A 500 -14.99 -5.66 -11.02
C GLN A 500 -16.47 -6.02 -11.06
N LYS A 501 -16.78 -7.28 -11.39
CA LYS A 501 -18.13 -7.83 -11.29
C LYS A 501 -18.25 -8.72 -10.07
N SER A 502 -19.42 -8.69 -9.45
CA SER A 502 -19.74 -9.52 -8.30
C SER A 502 -20.28 -10.86 -8.78
N PHE A 503 -19.70 -11.95 -8.32
CA PHE A 503 -20.09 -13.31 -8.65
C PHE A 503 -20.31 -14.13 -7.39
N THR A 504 -21.26 -15.06 -7.44
CA THR A 504 -21.55 -15.99 -6.34
C THR A 504 -20.93 -17.34 -6.64
N PHE A 505 -19.87 -17.70 -5.94
CA PHE A 505 -19.17 -18.98 -6.10
C PHE A 505 -19.58 -19.95 -5.00
N CYS A 506 -19.69 -21.24 -5.33
CA CYS A 506 -19.84 -22.25 -4.30
C CYS A 506 -18.55 -22.39 -3.47
N LEU A 507 -18.67 -22.76 -2.20
CA LEU A 507 -17.50 -22.94 -1.33
C LEU A 507 -16.49 -23.96 -1.88
N PRO A 508 -16.88 -25.11 -2.44
CA PRO A 508 -15.93 -26.06 -3.03
C PRO A 508 -15.03 -25.46 -4.11
N CYS A 509 -15.58 -24.71 -5.08
CA CYS A 509 -14.77 -24.09 -6.14
C CYS A 509 -13.84 -22.99 -5.62
N VAL A 510 -14.22 -22.30 -4.53
CA VAL A 510 -13.33 -21.34 -3.88
C VAL A 510 -12.18 -22.05 -3.17
N ILE A 511 -12.44 -23.19 -2.53
CA ILE A 511 -11.41 -24.02 -1.87
C ILE A 511 -10.47 -24.61 -2.93
N GLU A 512 -11.03 -25.15 -4.01
CA GLU A 512 -10.27 -25.66 -5.16
C GLU A 512 -9.35 -24.59 -5.74
N ALA A 513 -9.88 -23.40 -6.03
CA ALA A 513 -9.10 -22.28 -6.53
C ALA A 513 -7.96 -21.87 -5.59
N LYS A 514 -8.17 -21.89 -4.26
CA LYS A 514 -7.11 -21.67 -3.27
C LYS A 514 -6.06 -22.78 -3.27
N GLY A 515 -6.49 -24.02 -3.55
CA GLY A 515 -5.63 -25.20 -3.62
C GLY A 515 -4.68 -25.21 -4.82
N LEU A 516 -5.07 -24.60 -5.96
CA LEU A 516 -4.26 -24.56 -7.18
C LEU A 516 -2.83 -24.09 -6.92
N SER A 517 -1.85 -24.65 -7.64
CA SER A 517 -0.47 -24.17 -7.62
C SER A 517 -0.41 -22.73 -8.14
N ALA A 518 0.24 -21.83 -7.40
CA ALA A 518 0.43 -20.46 -7.87
C ALA A 518 1.40 -20.42 -9.06
N TRP A 519 2.40 -21.30 -9.05
CA TRP A 519 3.36 -21.46 -10.14
C TRP A 519 2.68 -21.91 -11.43
N GLU A 520 1.94 -23.01 -11.40
CA GLU A 520 1.29 -23.57 -12.62
C GLU A 520 0.29 -22.59 -13.23
N VAL A 521 -0.50 -21.90 -12.40
CA VAL A 521 -1.44 -20.89 -12.87
C VAL A 521 -0.71 -19.70 -13.48
N ALA A 522 0.40 -19.25 -12.88
CA ALA A 522 1.21 -18.17 -13.43
C ALA A 522 1.80 -18.56 -14.79
N THR A 523 2.39 -19.75 -14.90
CA THR A 523 2.92 -20.29 -16.17
C THR A 523 1.84 -20.42 -17.24
N ALA A 524 0.65 -20.95 -16.89
CA ALA A 524 -0.47 -21.05 -17.82
C ALA A 524 -0.94 -19.67 -18.32
N CYS A 525 -0.94 -18.65 -17.45
CA CYS A 525 -1.28 -17.29 -17.85
C CYS A 525 -0.28 -16.69 -18.85
N LEU A 526 1.00 -17.06 -18.80
CA LEU A 526 1.98 -16.61 -19.80
C LEU A 526 1.67 -17.18 -21.19
N GLN A 527 1.38 -18.48 -21.27
CA GLN A 527 1.05 -19.16 -22.52
C GLN A 527 -0.19 -18.57 -23.21
N THR A 528 -1.18 -18.11 -22.44
CA THR A 528 -2.39 -17.49 -23.01
C THR A 528 -2.14 -16.11 -23.62
N LEU A 529 -1.11 -15.38 -23.17
CA LEU A 529 -0.74 -14.08 -23.74
C LEU A 529 -0.06 -14.25 -25.11
N ASP A 530 0.82 -15.25 -25.23
CA ASP A 530 1.53 -15.53 -26.48
C ASP A 530 0.61 -16.01 -27.61
N GLN A 531 -0.48 -16.72 -27.28
CA GLN A 531 -1.47 -17.18 -28.27
C GLN A 531 -2.43 -16.08 -28.76
N SER A 532 -2.44 -14.91 -28.10
CA SER A 532 -3.29 -13.77 -28.44
C SER A 532 -2.57 -12.64 -29.19
N SER A 533 -1.28 -12.83 -29.48
CA SER A 533 -0.37 -11.85 -30.08
C SER A 533 -0.22 -11.99 -31.59
#